data_AF-A0A1Q5TE62-F1
#
_entry.id   AF-A0A1Q5TE62-F1
#
_cell.length_a   1.000
_cell.length_b   1.000
_cell.length_c   1.000
_cell.angle_alpha   90.00
_cell.angle_beta   90.00
_cell.angle_gamma   90.00
#
_symmetry.space_group_name_H-M   'P 1'
#
loop_
_entity.id
_entity.type
_entity.pdbx_description
1 polymer ?
#
loop_
_entity_poly.entity_id
_entity_poly.type
_entity_poly.pdbx_seq_one_letter_code
_entity_poly.pdbx_strand_id
1 'polypeptide(L)'
;MGALEVENTTRTIRSKSTLRHILCYGLSGLQNLIRTHPVTNLKSLFYNPSFVIHISELKNQEAIHTLNFLREHLHSADDLSVRWKWEPDSVAFWDNRVLVHRAVPGGYNVEEREGKRTAIYGEKPFYDPKGQSLSEWKETHSL
;
A
#
# COMPACT_ATOMS: atom_id res chain seq x y z
N MET A 1 -4.84 17.36 -55.91
CA MET A 1 -4.50 17.45 -54.48
C MET A 1 -5.28 16.36 -53.77
N GLY A 2 -4.77 15.27 -53.23
CA GLY A 2 -3.43 14.79 -52.91
C GLY A 2 -3.70 13.72 -51.85
N ALA A 3 -3.59 12.45 -52.20
CA ALA A 3 -3.67 11.34 -51.26
C ALA A 3 -2.34 11.22 -50.52
N LEU A 4 -2.36 10.96 -49.22
CA LEU A 4 -1.23 10.35 -48.50
C LEU A 4 -1.77 9.41 -47.42
N GLU A 5 -1.24 8.20 -47.52
CA GLU A 5 -1.40 7.03 -46.66
C GLU A 5 -0.21 6.97 -45.67
N VAL A 6 -0.39 6.24 -44.56
CA VAL A 6 0.64 5.63 -43.68
C VAL A 6 1.50 6.53 -42.77
N GLU A 7 1.42 6.30 -41.45
CA GLU A 7 2.57 5.77 -40.70
C GLU A 7 2.18 5.17 -39.33
N ASN A 8 2.43 3.87 -39.21
CA ASN A 8 2.56 3.15 -37.93
C ASN A 8 3.59 3.85 -37.05
N THR A 9 3.20 4.30 -35.86
CA THR A 9 4.19 4.49 -34.78
C THR A 9 4.02 3.38 -33.76
N THR A 10 4.71 2.28 -34.02
CA THR A 10 5.17 1.35 -33.00
C THR A 10 6.03 2.14 -32.00
N ARG A 11 5.44 2.75 -30.98
CA ARG A 11 6.20 3.14 -29.79
C ARG A 11 6.43 1.89 -28.95
N THR A 12 7.45 1.17 -29.37
CA THR A 12 8.33 0.32 -28.57
C THR A 12 8.21 0.64 -27.08
N ILE A 13 7.45 -0.16 -26.33
CA ILE A 13 7.58 -0.23 -24.88
C ILE A 13 8.86 -1.03 -24.63
N ARG A 14 10.01 -0.38 -24.81
CA ARG A 14 11.27 -0.79 -24.18
C ARG A 14 11.56 0.21 -23.09
N SER A 15 11.23 -0.14 -21.86
CA SER A 15 12.00 0.28 -20.71
C SER A 15 12.15 -0.92 -19.79
N LYS A 16 13.21 -1.71 -20.02
CA LYS A 16 13.81 -2.48 -18.94
C LYS A 16 14.34 -1.47 -17.91
N SER A 17 13.99 -1.68 -16.64
CA SER A 17 14.24 -0.77 -15.50
C SER A 17 13.45 0.53 -15.60
N THR A 18 12.67 0.98 -14.63
CA THR A 18 12.82 0.82 -13.19
C THR A 18 11.45 0.98 -12.53
N LEU A 19 11.12 0.14 -11.55
CA LEU A 19 10.11 0.42 -10.53
C LEU A 19 10.61 1.60 -9.64
N ARG A 20 10.91 2.74 -10.25
CA ARG A 20 11.26 3.97 -9.56
C ARG A 20 9.95 4.66 -9.25
N HIS A 21 9.43 4.39 -8.05
CA HIS A 21 8.38 5.18 -7.39
C HIS A 21 7.03 5.19 -8.12
N ILE A 22 6.18 4.18 -7.88
CA ILE A 22 4.76 4.29 -8.22
C ILE A 22 4.14 5.31 -7.26
N LEU A 23 3.57 6.39 -7.77
CA LEU A 23 3.00 7.46 -6.95
C LEU A 23 1.48 7.36 -6.91
N CYS A 24 0.92 7.56 -5.72
CA CYS A 24 -0.51 7.56 -5.49
C CYS A 24 -0.98 8.88 -4.87
N TYR A 25 -2.22 9.26 -5.15
CA TYR A 25 -2.87 10.40 -4.49
C TYR A 25 -3.53 9.97 -3.17
N GLY A 26 -3.10 10.57 -2.07
CA GLY A 26 -3.71 10.46 -0.75
C GLY A 26 -4.17 11.83 -0.20
N LEU A 27 -4.65 11.85 1.05
CA LEU A 27 -5.20 13.04 1.71
C LEU A 27 -4.25 14.26 1.75
N SER A 28 -2.95 14.04 1.75
CA SER A 28 -1.91 15.08 1.81
C SER A 28 -1.21 15.33 0.47
N GLY A 29 -1.76 14.81 -0.64
CA GLY A 29 -1.21 14.93 -1.99
C GLY A 29 -0.49 13.67 -2.46
N LEU A 30 0.51 13.86 -3.33
CA LEU A 30 1.26 12.79 -4.00
C LEU A 30 2.18 12.05 -3.02
N GLN A 31 2.06 10.73 -2.94
CA GLN A 31 2.84 9.86 -2.06
C GLN A 31 3.38 8.65 -2.82
N ASN A 32 4.42 7.99 -2.30
CA ASN A 32 4.90 6.72 -2.88
C ASN A 32 4.00 5.56 -2.44
N LEU A 33 3.60 4.69 -3.37
CA LEU A 33 2.87 3.46 -3.09
C LEU A 33 3.74 2.44 -2.34
N ILE A 34 5.07 2.57 -2.42
CA ILE A 34 6.02 1.81 -1.62
C ILE A 34 6.74 2.76 -0.68
N ARG A 35 6.81 2.39 0.60
CA ARG A 35 7.54 3.13 1.63
C ARG A 35 8.71 2.29 2.13
N THR A 36 9.80 2.96 2.52
CA THR A 36 10.87 2.37 3.32
C THR A 36 10.63 2.68 4.79
N HIS A 37 10.66 1.64 5.63
CA HIS A 37 10.54 1.78 7.07
C HIS A 37 11.85 2.39 7.64
N PRO A 38 11.79 3.51 8.41
CA PRO A 38 12.99 4.28 8.77
C PRO A 38 13.97 3.53 9.70
N VAL A 39 13.50 2.56 10.47
CA VAL A 39 14.33 1.81 11.43
C VAL A 39 14.90 0.54 10.80
N THR A 40 14.03 -0.30 10.23
CA THR A 40 14.42 -1.60 9.65
C THR A 40 14.95 -1.50 8.22
N ASN A 41 14.79 -0.36 7.54
CA ASN A 41 15.09 -0.18 6.12
C ASN A 41 14.37 -1.15 5.17
N LEU A 42 13.32 -1.81 5.67
CA LEU A 42 12.49 -2.71 4.88
C LEU A 42 11.44 -1.94 4.08
N LYS A 43 11.19 -2.38 2.86
CA LYS A 43 10.14 -1.88 1.98
C LYS A 43 8.79 -2.48 2.38
N SER A 44 7.76 -1.64 2.46
CA SER A 44 6.37 -2.03 2.67
C SER A 44 5.45 -1.36 1.66
N LEU A 45 4.31 -2.02 1.38
CA LEU A 45 3.24 -1.42 0.58
C LEU A 45 2.56 -0.32 1.40
N PHE A 46 2.68 0.92 0.95
CA PHE A 46 2.03 2.09 1.56
C PHE A 46 0.68 2.35 0.89
N TYR A 47 -0.22 1.38 1.05
CA TYR A 47 -1.55 1.41 0.46
C TYR A 47 -2.62 1.30 1.54
N ASN A 48 -3.57 2.23 1.51
CA ASN A 48 -4.79 2.15 2.30
C ASN A 48 -6.00 2.35 1.35
N PRO A 49 -6.89 1.34 1.21
CA PRO A 49 -8.05 1.42 0.32
C PRO A 49 -8.98 2.61 0.58
N SER A 50 -8.98 3.16 1.79
CA SER A 50 -9.83 4.31 2.17
C SER A 50 -9.24 5.66 1.76
N PHE A 51 -7.95 5.73 1.44
CA PHE A 51 -7.27 7.00 1.15
C PHE A 51 -6.67 7.08 -0.25
N VAL A 52 -6.29 5.95 -0.84
CA VAL A 52 -5.65 5.92 -2.15
C VAL A 52 -6.69 5.75 -3.26
N ILE A 53 -6.84 6.77 -4.09
CA ILE A 53 -7.88 6.84 -5.14
C ILE A 53 -7.36 6.70 -6.57
N HIS A 54 -6.06 6.92 -6.80
CA HIS A 54 -5.47 6.90 -8.14
C HIS A 54 -3.95 6.62 -8.09
N ILE A 55 -3.41 6.08 -9.18
CA ILE A 55 -1.99 5.83 -9.41
C ILE A 55 -1.55 6.69 -10.60
N SER A 56 -0.62 7.60 -10.39
CA SER A 56 -0.33 8.71 -11.32
C SER A 56 0.29 8.26 -12.63
N GLU A 57 1.05 7.17 -12.61
CA GLU A 57 1.77 6.65 -13.78
C GLU A 57 0.89 5.73 -14.65
N LEU A 58 -0.37 5.49 -14.25
CA LEU A 58 -1.28 4.57 -14.92
C LEU A 58 -2.45 5.34 -15.53
N LYS A 59 -2.97 4.85 -16.67
CA LYS A 59 -4.25 5.34 -17.19
C LYS A 59 -5.36 4.96 -16.21
N ASN A 60 -6.47 5.70 -16.24
CA ASN A 60 -7.59 5.50 -15.31
C ASN A 60 -8.05 4.03 -15.19
N GLN A 61 -8.24 3.33 -16.31
CA GLN A 61 -8.67 1.93 -16.28
C GLN A 61 -7.61 0.99 -15.68
N GLU A 62 -6.33 1.20 -16.00
CA GLU A 62 -5.21 0.43 -15.46
C GLU A 62 -5.07 0.66 -13.95
N ALA A 63 -5.19 1.93 -13.51
CA ALA A 63 -5.17 2.30 -12.10
C ALA A 63 -6.33 1.65 -11.33
N ILE A 64 -7.56 1.69 -11.87
CA ILE A 64 -8.73 1.06 -11.24
C ILE A 64 -8.52 -0.44 -11.07
N HIS A 65 -8.09 -1.15 -12.12
CA HIS A 65 -7.84 -2.59 -12.04
C HIS A 65 -6.74 -2.91 -11.01
N THR A 66 -5.66 -2.13 -11.00
CA THR A 66 -4.55 -2.32 -10.06
C THR A 66 -5.00 -2.09 -8.62
N LEU A 67 -5.74 -1.01 -8.36
CA LEU A 67 -6.25 -0.69 -7.02
C LEU A 67 -7.27 -1.72 -6.53
N ASN A 68 -8.12 -2.23 -7.43
CA ASN A 68 -9.04 -3.32 -7.10
C ASN A 68 -8.29 -4.60 -6.74
N PHE A 69 -7.28 -4.97 -7.52
CA PHE A 69 -6.42 -6.11 -7.20
C PHE A 69 -5.76 -5.96 -5.83
N LEU A 70 -5.16 -4.81 -5.52
CA LEU A 70 -4.52 -4.56 -4.22
C LEU A 70 -5.54 -4.64 -3.06
N ARG A 71 -6.74 -4.11 -3.27
CA ARG A 71 -7.83 -4.18 -2.30
C ARG A 71 -8.26 -5.63 -2.06
N GLU A 72 -8.49 -6.39 -3.13
CA GLU A 72 -8.88 -7.80 -3.05
C GLU A 72 -7.80 -8.64 -2.37
N HIS A 73 -6.53 -8.43 -2.72
CA HIS A 73 -5.40 -9.10 -2.09
C HIS A 73 -5.34 -8.84 -0.57
N LEU A 74 -5.52 -7.59 -0.13
CA LEU A 74 -5.59 -7.27 1.30
C LEU A 74 -6.78 -7.93 2.00
N HIS A 75 -7.91 -8.11 1.32
CA HIS A 75 -9.10 -8.73 1.89
C HIS A 75 -9.05 -10.25 1.92
N SER A 76 -8.33 -10.88 0.98
CA SER A 76 -8.21 -12.34 0.88
C SER A 76 -6.95 -12.91 1.54
N ALA A 77 -6.01 -12.07 1.95
CA ALA A 77 -4.77 -12.47 2.62
C ALA A 77 -4.99 -12.81 4.10
N ASP A 78 -5.74 -13.88 4.36
CA ASP A 78 -5.98 -14.38 5.72
C ASP A 78 -4.67 -14.78 6.42
N ASP A 79 -3.68 -15.25 5.67
CA ASP A 79 -2.33 -15.60 6.10
C ASP A 79 -1.48 -14.40 6.53
N LEU A 80 -1.83 -13.20 6.08
CA LEU A 80 -1.19 -11.93 6.45
C LEU A 80 -2.02 -11.12 7.47
N SER A 81 -3.16 -11.65 7.90
CA SER A 81 -4.11 -10.96 8.76
C SER A 81 -4.12 -11.53 10.18
N VAL A 82 -4.41 -10.67 11.15
CA VAL A 82 -4.71 -11.09 12.53
C VAL A 82 -6.08 -10.53 12.88
N ARG A 83 -7.00 -11.41 13.29
CA ARG A 83 -8.30 -11.01 13.84
C ARG A 83 -8.27 -11.10 15.35
N TRP A 84 -8.34 -9.94 16.00
CA TRP A 84 -8.34 -9.84 17.46
C TRP A 84 -9.75 -9.77 18.02
N LYS A 85 -10.01 -10.55 19.07
CA LYS A 85 -11.22 -10.44 19.90
C LYS A 85 -10.88 -9.64 21.15
N TRP A 86 -11.57 -8.52 21.36
CA TRP A 86 -11.36 -7.66 22.51
C TRP A 86 -11.98 -8.27 23.78
N GLU A 87 -11.24 -8.17 24.88
CA GLU A 87 -11.69 -8.47 26.24
C GLU A 87 -11.40 -7.25 27.13
N PRO A 88 -12.06 -7.11 28.30
CA PRO A 88 -11.71 -6.06 29.26
C PRO A 88 -10.21 -6.00 29.51
N ASP A 89 -9.67 -4.79 29.63
CA ASP A 89 -8.25 -4.50 29.84
C ASP A 89 -7.28 -4.94 28.72
N SER A 90 -7.79 -5.43 27.58
CA SER A 90 -6.97 -5.71 26.40
C SER A 90 -6.34 -4.44 25.83
N VAL A 91 -5.07 -4.53 25.47
CA VAL A 91 -4.34 -3.45 24.77
C VAL A 91 -3.70 -4.00 23.51
N ALA A 92 -3.88 -3.29 22.40
CA ALA A 92 -3.21 -3.60 21.14
C ALA A 92 -2.28 -2.46 20.75
N PHE A 93 -1.06 -2.81 20.35
CA PHE A 93 -0.09 -1.90 19.75
C PHE A 93 0.26 -2.39 18.36
N TRP A 94 0.41 -1.46 17.44
CA TRP A 94 0.69 -1.80 16.06
C TRP A 94 1.44 -0.66 15.37
N ASP A 95 2.25 -0.99 14.37
CA ASP A 95 3.00 -0.02 13.58
C ASP A 95 2.25 0.40 12.31
N ASN A 96 1.68 1.62 12.33
CA ASN A 96 0.94 2.18 11.18
C ASN A 96 1.78 2.33 9.89
N ARG A 97 3.11 2.16 9.94
CA ARG A 97 4.00 2.29 8.78
C ARG A 97 3.99 1.05 7.89
N VAL A 98 3.55 -0.10 8.40
CA VAL A 98 3.64 -1.40 7.71
C VAL A 98 2.35 -2.20 7.70
N LEU A 99 1.26 -1.67 8.28
CA LEU A 99 -0.02 -2.37 8.31
C LEU A 99 -1.21 -1.44 8.07
N VAL A 100 -2.30 -2.06 7.65
CA VAL A 100 -3.64 -1.47 7.65
C VAL A 100 -4.51 -2.26 8.62
N HIS A 101 -5.39 -1.57 9.35
CA HIS A 101 -6.38 -2.20 10.22
C HIS A 101 -7.77 -1.74 9.84
N ARG A 102 -8.77 -2.57 10.14
CA ARG A 102 -10.19 -2.24 9.96
C ARG A 102 -10.98 -2.65 11.18
N ALA A 103 -11.97 -1.82 11.54
CA ALA A 103 -13.01 -2.27 12.46
C ALA A 103 -13.89 -3.30 11.72
N VAL A 104 -14.18 -4.42 12.37
CA VAL A 104 -15.13 -5.41 11.85
C VAL A 104 -16.51 -4.97 12.31
N PRO A 105 -17.42 -4.57 11.42
CA PRO A 105 -18.77 -4.21 11.82
C PRO A 105 -19.58 -5.45 12.21
N GLY A 106 -20.47 -5.29 13.18
CA GLY A 106 -21.39 -6.34 13.65
C GLY A 106 -20.82 -7.25 14.75
N GLY A 107 -21.72 -7.90 15.49
CA GLY A 107 -21.37 -8.85 16.56
C GLY A 107 -21.11 -8.22 17.94
N TYR A 108 -21.44 -6.95 18.13
CA TYR A 108 -21.40 -6.25 19.43
C TYR A 108 -22.45 -5.13 19.46
N ASN A 109 -22.92 -4.77 20.66
CA ASN A 109 -23.71 -3.56 20.84
C ASN A 109 -22.78 -2.34 20.67
N VAL A 110 -23.09 -1.47 19.72
CA VAL A 110 -22.26 -0.30 19.40
C VAL A 110 -22.24 0.69 20.57
N GLU A 111 -23.31 0.75 21.36
CA GLU A 111 -23.41 1.62 22.55
C GLU A 111 -22.50 1.18 23.70
N GLU A 112 -22.08 -0.08 23.70
CA GLU A 112 -21.26 -0.68 24.77
C GLU A 112 -19.77 -0.78 24.42
N ARG A 113 -19.39 -0.44 23.18
CA ARG A 113 -18.02 -0.60 22.69
C ARG A 113 -17.27 0.74 22.65
N GLU A 114 -16.53 1.03 23.72
CA GLU A 114 -15.58 2.14 23.78
C GLU A 114 -14.13 1.65 23.66
N GLY A 115 -13.27 2.45 23.00
CA GLY A 115 -11.83 2.23 23.00
C GLY A 115 -11.09 3.55 22.95
N LYS A 116 -10.06 3.69 23.79
CA LYS A 116 -9.17 4.86 23.80
C LYS A 116 -7.96 4.57 22.92
N ARG A 117 -7.67 5.49 22.00
CA ARG A 117 -6.54 5.35 21.07
C ARG A 117 -5.62 6.57 21.19
N THR A 118 -4.35 6.28 21.40
CA THR A 118 -3.28 7.27 21.29
C THR A 118 -2.42 6.91 20.09
N ALA A 119 -2.07 7.91 19.27
CA ALA A 119 -1.16 7.75 18.14
C ALA A 119 0.08 8.61 18.38
N ILE A 120 1.24 8.09 18.02
CA ILE A 120 2.50 8.81 18.08
C ILE A 120 2.71 9.52 16.75
N TYR A 121 3.25 10.74 16.79
CA TYR A 121 3.59 11.48 15.59
C TYR A 121 4.66 10.72 14.78
N GLY A 122 4.36 10.48 13.50
CA GLY A 122 5.24 9.77 12.59
C GLY A 122 6.01 10.71 11.66
N GLU A 123 7.11 10.20 11.12
CA GLU A 123 7.89 10.88 10.10
C GLU A 123 7.20 10.88 8.72
N LYS A 124 7.61 11.80 7.85
CA LYS A 124 7.15 11.85 6.46
C LYS A 124 7.54 10.55 5.73
N PRO A 125 6.61 9.86 5.05
CA PRO A 125 6.94 8.69 4.25
C PRO A 125 7.98 8.99 3.17
N PHE A 126 8.93 8.08 2.98
CA PHE A 126 9.92 8.14 1.92
C PHE A 126 10.12 6.76 1.29
N TYR A 127 10.71 6.74 0.10
CA TYR A 127 11.17 5.53 -0.57
C TYR A 127 12.68 5.61 -0.74
N ASP A 128 13.38 4.57 -0.29
CA ASP A 128 14.79 4.34 -0.57
C ASP A 128 14.93 3.20 -1.60
N PRO A 129 15.49 3.47 -2.80
CA PRO A 129 15.76 2.44 -3.80
C PRO A 129 16.62 1.28 -3.25
N LYS A 130 17.53 1.56 -2.32
CA LYS A 130 18.45 0.59 -1.72
C LYS A 130 17.81 -0.26 -0.61
N GLY A 131 16.61 0.11 -0.15
CA GLY A 131 15.88 -0.69 0.85
C GLY A 131 15.60 -2.10 0.35
N GLN A 132 15.41 -3.04 1.26
CA GLN A 132 15.17 -4.44 0.93
C GLN A 132 13.70 -4.79 1.19
N SER A 133 13.13 -5.69 0.41
CA SER A 133 11.89 -6.37 0.77
C SER A 133 12.11 -7.34 1.93
N LEU A 134 11.02 -7.73 2.59
CA LEU A 134 11.10 -8.72 3.67
C LEU A 134 11.65 -10.08 3.19
N SER A 135 11.34 -10.48 1.95
CA SER A 135 11.86 -11.72 1.35
C SER A 135 13.38 -11.66 1.13
N GLU A 136 13.88 -10.57 0.53
CA GLU A 136 15.33 -10.37 0.33
C GLU A 136 16.08 -10.33 1.67
N TRP A 137 15.50 -9.70 2.69
CA TRP A 137 16.07 -9.69 4.03
C TRP A 137 16.13 -11.09 4.65
N LYS A 138 15.07 -11.88 4.51
CA LYS A 138 15.04 -13.27 4.99
C LYS A 138 16.10 -14.12 4.30
N GLU A 139 16.26 -14.03 2.98
CA GLU A 139 17.27 -14.80 2.24
C GLU A 139 18.70 -14.52 2.72
N THR A 140 18.99 -13.28 3.12
CA THR A 140 20.32 -12.86 3.57
C THR A 140 20.59 -13.11 5.06
N HIS A 141 19.55 -13.38 5.86
CA HIS A 141 19.63 -13.54 7.32
C HIS A 141 19.08 -14.88 7.82
N SER A 142 18.70 -15.79 6.92
CA SER A 142 18.36 -17.17 7.28
C SER A 142 19.64 -17.96 7.48
N LEU A 143 19.83 -18.53 8.68
CA LEU A 143 20.89 -19.51 8.98
C LEU A 143 20.64 -20.83 8.26
#